data_AF-K0IME5-F1
#
_entry.id   AF-K0IME5-F1
#
_cell.length_a   1.000
_cell.length_b   1.000
_cell.length_c   1.000
_cell.angle_alpha   90.00
_cell.angle_beta   90.00
_cell.angle_gamma   90.00
#
_symmetry.space_group_name_H-M   'P 1'
#
loop_
_entity.id
_entity.type
_entity.pdbx_description
1 polymer ?
#
loop_
_entity_poly.entity_id
_entity_poly.type
_entity_poly.pdbx_seq_one_letter_code
_entity_poly.pdbx_strand_id
1 'polypeptide(L)'
;MAGFSNQFSKKEASILQLIIEENLSNFIFDGIKRKIGMHQETLSRALDELERAGVIAKTNQGYRVADNIREEHHFATPLSYNPSSSVYVAVPLIQTILPEDVDSQSILSGLQGKWFGMLRWFGSSETESSITLKWLTVDGKVQIDALFSDSSLIIEGKLLQNKNNNKNKDLSNAVRASHQLMEQIIKLYSKQNNAIV
;
A
#
# COMPACT_ATOMS: atom_id res chain seq x y z
N MET A 1 7.83 -26.05 2.36
CA MET A 1 8.05 -24.75 3.02
C MET A 1 9.46 -24.65 3.61
N ALA A 2 10.50 -24.78 2.80
CA ALA A 2 11.90 -24.57 3.21
C ALA A 2 12.69 -24.15 1.97
N GLY A 3 12.89 -22.85 1.75
CA GLY A 3 13.58 -22.36 0.55
C GLY A 3 14.09 -20.93 0.67
N PHE A 4 13.23 -19.98 1.05
CA PHE A 4 13.61 -18.56 1.04
C PHE A 4 14.25 -18.05 2.34
N SER A 5 13.93 -18.64 3.49
CA SER A 5 14.30 -18.07 4.80
C SER A 5 15.79 -18.16 5.15
N ASN A 6 16.59 -18.97 4.43
CA ASN A 6 18.01 -19.16 4.73
C ASN A 6 18.96 -18.42 3.78
N GLN A 7 18.43 -17.70 2.78
CA GLN A 7 19.21 -16.96 1.78
C GLN A 7 19.28 -15.45 2.05
N PHE A 8 18.38 -14.92 2.88
CA PHE A 8 18.24 -13.49 3.11
C PHE A 8 18.64 -13.11 4.53
N SER A 9 19.32 -11.97 4.70
CA SER A 9 19.60 -11.44 6.03
C SER A 9 18.30 -10.97 6.70
N LYS A 10 18.39 -10.67 8.00
CA LYS A 10 17.28 -10.12 8.76
C LYS A 10 16.67 -8.85 8.13
N LYS A 11 17.47 -8.07 7.38
CA LYS A 11 17.02 -6.82 6.75
C LYS A 11 16.18 -7.10 5.51
N GLU A 12 16.65 -7.95 4.59
CA GLU A 12 15.87 -8.36 3.42
C GLU A 12 14.61 -9.11 3.87
N ALA A 13 14.71 -10.00 4.86
CA ALA A 13 13.56 -10.71 5.42
C ALA A 13 12.49 -9.76 5.98
N SER A 14 12.89 -8.65 6.61
CA SER A 14 11.94 -7.64 7.11
C SER A 14 11.21 -6.91 5.97
N ILE A 15 11.87 -6.69 4.84
CA ILE A 15 11.26 -6.08 3.64
C ILE A 15 10.32 -7.08 2.97
N LEU A 16 10.75 -8.33 2.81
CA LEU A 16 9.92 -9.41 2.27
C LEU A 16 8.65 -9.63 3.09
N GLN A 17 8.80 -9.69 4.42
CA GLN A 17 7.69 -9.77 5.36
C GLN A 17 6.68 -8.63 5.10
N LEU A 18 7.16 -7.39 4.98
CA LEU A 18 6.29 -6.25 4.70
C LEU A 18 5.60 -6.35 3.33
N ILE A 19 6.32 -6.77 2.29
CA ILE A 19 5.77 -6.98 0.94
C ILE A 19 4.61 -7.97 0.99
N ILE A 20 4.79 -9.08 1.71
CA ILE A 20 3.77 -10.12 1.87
C ILE A 20 2.59 -9.60 2.71
N GLU A 21 2.85 -8.98 3.86
CA GLU A 21 1.81 -8.45 4.76
C GLU A 21 0.93 -7.38 4.10
N GLU A 22 1.51 -6.54 3.26
CA GLU A 22 0.80 -5.50 2.54
C GLU A 22 0.34 -5.94 1.13
N ASN A 23 0.66 -7.17 0.72
CA ASN A 23 0.41 -7.73 -0.61
C ASN A 23 0.92 -6.83 -1.76
N LEU A 24 2.09 -6.21 -1.59
CA LEU A 24 2.59 -5.19 -2.53
C LEU A 24 2.91 -5.81 -3.90
N SER A 25 2.39 -5.19 -4.95
CA SER A 25 2.77 -5.47 -6.35
C SER A 25 3.75 -4.41 -6.86
N ASN A 26 3.55 -3.15 -6.47
CA ASN A 26 4.47 -2.05 -6.76
C ASN A 26 4.66 -1.18 -5.51
N PHE A 27 5.85 -0.63 -5.30
CA PHE A 27 6.13 0.28 -4.18
C PHE A 27 7.30 1.22 -4.47
N ILE A 28 7.42 2.28 -3.67
CA ILE A 28 8.56 3.21 -3.73
C ILE A 28 9.48 3.09 -2.53
N PHE A 29 10.75 3.47 -2.72
CA PHE A 29 11.79 3.46 -1.68
C PHE A 29 11.34 4.20 -0.41
N ASP A 30 10.85 5.44 -0.56
CA ASP A 30 10.42 6.26 0.58
C ASP A 30 9.22 5.69 1.33
N GLY A 31 8.40 4.89 0.65
CA GLY A 31 7.27 4.19 1.24
C GLY A 31 7.74 3.09 2.19
N ILE A 32 8.60 2.19 1.70
CA ILE A 32 9.21 1.14 2.53
C ILE A 32 10.05 1.75 3.66
N LYS A 33 10.85 2.78 3.38
CA LYS A 33 11.66 3.50 4.37
C LYS A 33 10.81 4.01 5.52
N ARG A 34 9.67 4.62 5.20
CA ARG A 34 8.75 5.19 6.20
C ARG A 34 8.03 4.12 7.01
N LYS A 35 7.69 2.98 6.39
CA LYS A 35 6.98 1.89 7.04
C LYS A 35 7.89 1.06 7.96
N ILE A 36 9.13 0.79 7.55
CA ILE A 36 10.09 -0.02 8.32
C ILE A 36 10.96 0.85 9.26
N GLY A 37 11.13 2.13 8.96
CA GLY A 37 12.00 3.03 9.74
C GLY A 37 13.50 2.73 9.59
N MET A 38 13.90 2.06 8.51
CA MET A 38 15.29 1.68 8.25
C MET A 38 16.13 2.88 7.78
N HIS A 39 17.42 2.90 8.14
CA HIS A 39 18.37 3.86 7.56
C HIS A 39 18.46 3.69 6.04
N GLN A 40 18.60 4.81 5.31
CA GLN A 40 18.50 4.82 3.84
C GLN A 40 19.56 3.95 3.16
N GLU A 41 20.80 3.96 3.63
CA GLU A 41 21.87 3.14 3.04
C GLU A 41 21.62 1.65 3.26
N THR A 42 21.10 1.29 4.42
CA THR A 42 20.77 -0.11 4.74
C THR A 42 19.61 -0.59 3.87
N LEU A 43 18.59 0.26 3.69
CA LEU A 43 17.46 -0.06 2.82
C LEU A 43 17.90 -0.20 1.36
N SER A 44 18.77 0.69 0.87
CA SER A 44 19.29 0.61 -0.50
C SER A 44 20.00 -0.72 -0.73
N ARG A 45 20.94 -1.09 0.15
CA ARG A 45 21.67 -2.35 0.04
C ARG A 45 20.74 -3.57 0.07
N ALA A 46 19.77 -3.59 0.98
CA ALA A 46 18.83 -4.70 1.08
C ALA A 46 17.93 -4.82 -0.17
N LEU A 47 17.49 -3.69 -0.75
CA LEU A 47 16.72 -3.71 -2.00
C LEU A 47 17.58 -4.15 -3.19
N ASP A 48 18.84 -3.73 -3.26
CA ASP A 48 19.77 -4.17 -4.32
C ASP A 48 19.99 -5.69 -4.26
N GLU A 49 20.11 -6.28 -3.05
CA GLU A 49 20.23 -7.74 -2.91
C GLU A 49 18.93 -8.47 -3.28
N LEU A 50 17.76 -7.93 -2.90
CA LEU A 50 16.46 -8.48 -3.32
C LEU A 50 16.26 -8.40 -4.84
N GLU A 51 16.75 -7.34 -5.47
CA GLU A 51 16.73 -7.18 -6.93
C GLU A 51 17.64 -8.20 -7.61
N ARG A 52 18.88 -8.38 -7.12
CA ARG A 52 19.79 -9.41 -7.64
C ARG A 52 19.24 -10.83 -7.49
N ALA A 53 18.51 -11.08 -6.41
CA ALA A 53 17.84 -12.36 -6.17
C ALA A 53 16.56 -12.56 -7.02
N GLY A 54 16.16 -11.57 -7.82
CA GLY A 54 14.98 -11.65 -8.69
C GLY A 54 13.65 -11.57 -7.95
N VAL A 55 13.65 -11.15 -6.68
CA VAL A 55 12.41 -10.98 -5.90
C VAL A 55 11.67 -9.70 -6.31
N ILE A 56 12.44 -8.66 -6.63
CA ILE A 56 11.93 -7.37 -7.08
C ILE A 56 12.68 -6.92 -8.32
N ALA A 57 12.08 -6.02 -9.09
CA ALA A 57 12.72 -5.36 -10.22
C ALA A 57 12.55 -3.85 -10.09
N LYS A 58 13.61 -3.09 -10.29
CA LYS A 58 13.54 -1.63 -10.31
C LYS A 58 12.86 -1.15 -11.60
N THR A 59 11.94 -0.20 -11.45
CA THR A 59 11.20 0.41 -12.55
C THR A 59 11.26 1.93 -12.46
N ASN A 60 10.78 2.62 -13.50
CA ASN A 60 10.66 4.08 -13.47
C ASN A 60 9.67 4.60 -12.41
N GLN A 61 8.84 3.70 -11.84
CA GLN A 61 7.84 4.01 -10.83
C GLN A 61 8.25 3.54 -9.42
N GLY A 62 9.48 3.01 -9.25
CA GLY A 62 9.97 2.47 -7.99
C GLY A 62 10.43 1.03 -8.16
N TYR A 63 9.76 0.10 -7.49
CA TYR A 63 10.04 -1.33 -7.52
C TYR A 63 8.75 -2.10 -7.80
N ARG A 64 8.87 -3.17 -8.59
CA ARG A 64 7.82 -4.16 -8.85
C ARG A 64 8.22 -5.48 -8.23
N VAL A 65 7.29 -6.17 -7.60
CA VAL A 65 7.49 -7.52 -7.04
C VAL A 65 7.32 -8.55 -8.14
N ALA A 66 8.20 -9.54 -8.19
CA ALA A 66 8.14 -10.61 -9.18
C ALA A 66 6.88 -11.48 -9.00
N ASP A 67 6.29 -11.91 -10.12
CA ASP A 67 4.99 -12.59 -10.11
C ASP A 67 5.06 -13.96 -9.42
N ASN A 68 6.20 -14.67 -9.49
CA ASN A 68 6.38 -15.93 -8.74
C ASN A 68 6.34 -15.73 -7.21
N ILE A 69 6.89 -14.62 -6.69
CA ILE A 69 6.83 -14.30 -5.26
C ILE A 69 5.39 -13.95 -4.87
N ARG A 70 4.64 -13.30 -5.77
CA ARG A 70 3.22 -13.05 -5.54
C ARG A 70 2.48 -14.37 -5.50
N GLU A 71 2.52 -15.15 -6.59
CA GLU A 71 1.88 -16.46 -6.82
C GLU A 71 2.10 -17.47 -5.69
N GLU A 72 3.35 -17.67 -5.26
CA GLU A 72 3.71 -18.59 -4.17
C GLU A 72 3.14 -18.19 -2.80
N HIS A 73 2.67 -16.95 -2.65
CA HIS A 73 2.07 -16.41 -1.44
C HIS A 73 0.57 -16.10 -1.59
N HIS A 74 -0.05 -16.38 -2.75
CA HIS A 74 -1.50 -16.54 -2.81
C HIS A 74 -1.87 -17.81 -2.02
N PHE A 75 -2.81 -17.69 -1.09
CA PHE A 75 -3.19 -18.67 -0.05
C PHE A 75 -2.41 -18.60 1.27
N ALA A 76 -2.53 -17.48 1.98
CA ALA A 76 -2.66 -17.51 3.43
C ALA A 76 -3.53 -16.34 3.93
N THR A 77 -4.76 -16.65 4.35
CA THR A 77 -5.27 -16.05 5.58
C THR A 77 -4.16 -16.16 6.64
N PRO A 78 -3.89 -15.14 7.46
CA PRO A 78 -2.71 -15.11 8.33
C PRO A 78 -2.80 -16.18 9.42
N LEU A 79 -2.41 -17.41 9.09
CA LEU A 79 -2.30 -18.57 9.96
C LEU A 79 -0.81 -18.86 10.18
N SER A 80 -0.11 -17.94 10.82
CA SER A 80 0.95 -18.23 11.79
C SER A 80 1.46 -16.91 12.36
N TYR A 81 0.74 -16.47 13.38
CA TYR A 81 0.98 -15.27 14.16
C TYR A 81 2.24 -15.43 15.01
N ASN A 82 3.25 -14.59 14.75
CA ASN A 82 4.24 -14.21 15.75
C ASN A 82 4.29 -12.66 15.84
N PRO A 83 3.60 -12.03 16.81
CA PRO A 83 3.45 -10.58 16.90
C PRO A 83 4.73 -9.97 17.46
N SER A 84 5.63 -9.56 16.59
CA SER A 84 6.78 -8.77 17.04
C SER A 84 7.06 -7.59 16.12
N SER A 85 6.01 -6.89 15.67
CA SER A 85 6.10 -5.48 15.24
C SER A 85 4.71 -4.94 14.82
N SER A 86 4.03 -4.22 15.72
CA SER A 86 2.81 -3.43 15.50
C SER A 86 1.59 -4.12 14.86
N VAL A 87 0.57 -4.42 15.66
CA VAL A 87 -0.77 -4.79 15.17
C VAL A 87 -1.42 -3.54 14.58
N TYR A 88 -1.69 -3.53 13.28
CA TYR A 88 -2.54 -2.49 12.68
C TYR A 88 -4.01 -2.91 12.81
N VAL A 89 -4.87 -1.97 13.17
CA VAL A 89 -6.33 -2.17 13.07
C VAL A 89 -6.80 -1.47 11.81
N ALA A 90 -7.37 -2.24 10.88
CA ALA A 90 -8.07 -1.71 9.72
C ALA A 90 -9.47 -1.23 10.14
N VAL A 91 -9.82 -0.02 9.73
CA VAL A 91 -11.14 0.59 9.98
C VAL A 91 -11.69 1.06 8.63
N PRO A 92 -12.86 0.60 8.20
CA PRO A 92 -13.50 1.14 7.01
C PRO A 92 -13.92 2.59 7.28
N LEU A 93 -13.46 3.52 6.44
CA LEU A 93 -13.71 4.96 6.60
C LEU A 93 -14.75 5.46 5.60
N ILE A 94 -14.67 5.00 4.35
CA ILE A 94 -15.62 5.33 3.27
C ILE A 94 -15.87 4.06 2.48
N GLN A 95 -17.14 3.79 2.17
CA GLN A 95 -17.56 2.74 1.23
C GLN A 95 -18.58 3.33 0.28
N THR A 96 -18.38 3.13 -1.01
CA THR A 96 -19.26 3.67 -2.05
C THR A 96 -19.32 2.76 -3.27
N ILE A 97 -20.36 2.94 -4.09
CA ILE A 97 -20.56 2.25 -5.36
C ILE A 97 -20.05 3.17 -6.46
N LEU A 98 -19.31 2.61 -7.40
CA LEU A 98 -18.85 3.31 -8.60
C LEU A 98 -19.90 3.12 -9.71
N PRO A 99 -20.31 4.21 -10.40
CA PRO A 99 -21.13 4.10 -11.60
C PRO A 99 -20.44 3.25 -12.69
N GLU A 100 -21.22 2.54 -13.51
CA GLU A 100 -20.70 1.66 -14.57
C GLU A 100 -19.96 2.41 -15.69
N ASP A 101 -20.25 3.70 -15.86
CA ASP A 101 -19.61 4.59 -16.83
C ASP A 101 -18.25 5.13 -16.34
N VAL A 102 -17.82 4.79 -15.12
CA VAL A 102 -16.52 5.20 -14.58
C VAL A 102 -15.39 4.33 -15.12
N ASP A 103 -14.45 4.96 -15.81
CA ASP A 103 -13.17 4.32 -16.11
C ASP A 103 -12.27 4.34 -14.87
N SER A 104 -12.28 3.23 -14.14
CA SER A 104 -11.45 2.99 -12.96
C SER A 104 -9.95 3.06 -13.29
N GLN A 105 -9.51 2.66 -14.49
CA GLN A 105 -8.09 2.71 -14.88
C GLN A 105 -7.59 4.14 -15.02
N SER A 106 -8.41 5.02 -15.59
CA SER A 106 -8.12 6.46 -15.64
C SER A 106 -8.05 7.10 -14.23
N ILE A 107 -8.89 6.66 -13.29
CA ILE A 107 -8.80 7.13 -11.90
C ILE A 107 -7.50 6.62 -11.25
N LEU A 108 -7.21 5.32 -11.38
CA LEU A 108 -6.03 4.70 -10.81
C LEU A 108 -4.75 5.38 -11.32
N SER A 109 -4.62 5.57 -12.63
CA SER A 109 -3.47 6.27 -13.23
C SER A 109 -3.36 7.73 -12.78
N GLY A 110 -4.49 8.40 -12.52
CA GLY A 110 -4.52 9.75 -11.96
C GLY A 110 -4.03 9.84 -10.51
N LEU A 111 -4.14 8.75 -9.74
CA LEU A 111 -3.79 8.67 -8.31
C LEU A 111 -2.43 8.04 -8.04
N GLN A 112 -1.99 7.11 -8.88
CA GLN A 112 -0.72 6.40 -8.72
C GLN A 112 0.45 7.38 -8.64
N GLY A 113 1.33 7.17 -7.66
CA GLY A 113 2.50 8.02 -7.43
C GLY A 113 2.19 9.40 -6.87
N LYS A 114 0.91 9.79 -6.69
CA LYS A 114 0.54 11.14 -6.25
C LYS A 114 0.63 11.31 -4.74
N TRP A 115 1.03 12.51 -4.35
CA TRP A 115 0.99 13.00 -2.99
C TRP A 115 -0.07 14.09 -2.88
N PHE A 116 -0.85 14.07 -1.80
CA PHE A 116 -1.88 15.07 -1.55
C PHE A 116 -2.07 15.25 -0.04
N GLY A 117 -2.05 16.52 0.41
CA GLY A 117 -2.11 16.84 1.83
C GLY A 117 -1.05 16.11 2.64
N MET A 118 -1.49 15.33 3.62
CA MET A 118 -0.63 14.52 4.49
C MET A 118 -0.27 13.14 3.93
N LEU A 119 -0.88 12.73 2.81
CA LEU A 119 -0.68 11.42 2.21
C LEU A 119 0.52 11.40 1.27
N ARG A 120 1.37 10.39 1.46
CA ARG A 120 2.55 10.11 0.66
C ARG A 120 2.40 8.74 0.04
N TRP A 121 2.67 8.66 -1.25
CA TRP A 121 2.55 7.43 -2.01
C TRP A 121 3.38 6.33 -1.37
N PHE A 122 2.78 5.16 -1.17
CA PHE A 122 3.47 3.98 -0.64
C PHE A 122 3.64 2.93 -1.74
N GLY A 123 2.54 2.58 -2.41
CA GLY A 123 2.54 1.53 -3.42
C GLY A 123 1.13 1.09 -3.81
N SER A 124 1.06 -0.01 -4.54
CA SER A 124 -0.19 -0.67 -4.90
C SER A 124 -0.11 -2.18 -4.68
N SER A 125 -1.26 -2.80 -4.46
CA SER A 125 -1.47 -4.24 -4.56
C SER A 125 -2.45 -4.51 -5.68
N GLU A 126 -2.14 -5.48 -6.52
CA GLU A 126 -2.99 -5.89 -7.64
C GLU A 126 -3.37 -7.37 -7.46
N THR A 127 -4.65 -7.64 -7.60
CA THR A 127 -5.23 -8.99 -7.67
C THR A 127 -5.95 -9.13 -9.01
N GLU A 128 -6.46 -10.32 -9.32
CA GLU A 128 -7.20 -10.55 -10.58
C GLU A 128 -8.43 -9.64 -10.74
N SER A 129 -9.11 -9.28 -9.64
CA SER A 129 -10.38 -8.55 -9.65
C SER A 129 -10.37 -7.19 -8.94
N SER A 130 -9.23 -6.80 -8.36
CA SER A 130 -9.17 -5.55 -7.59
C SER A 130 -7.76 -4.97 -7.51
N ILE A 131 -7.71 -3.65 -7.39
CA ILE A 131 -6.48 -2.88 -7.23
C ILE A 131 -6.60 -2.04 -5.97
N THR A 132 -5.65 -2.18 -5.06
CA THR A 132 -5.56 -1.33 -3.86
C THR A 132 -4.43 -0.35 -4.02
N LEU A 133 -4.73 0.93 -3.93
CA LEU A 133 -3.73 2.00 -3.85
C LEU A 133 -3.47 2.34 -2.38
N LYS A 134 -2.19 2.53 -2.02
CA LYS A 134 -1.79 2.69 -0.62
C LYS A 134 -0.99 3.97 -0.41
N TRP A 135 -1.31 4.67 0.67
CA TRP A 135 -0.60 5.86 1.12
C TRP A 135 -0.29 5.82 2.61
N LEU A 136 0.76 6.51 3.00
CA LEU A 136 1.14 6.73 4.39
C LEU A 136 1.04 8.21 4.75
N THR A 137 0.68 8.52 5.99
CA THR A 137 0.89 9.85 6.53
C THR A 137 2.38 10.17 6.62
N VAL A 138 2.75 11.46 6.63
CA VAL A 138 4.15 11.89 6.70
C VAL A 138 4.92 11.26 7.87
N ASP A 139 4.26 11.06 9.01
CA ASP A 139 4.80 10.43 10.22
C ASP A 139 4.72 8.89 10.22
N GLY A 140 4.15 8.29 9.18
CA GLY A 140 4.02 6.83 9.01
C GLY A 140 3.02 6.16 9.95
N LYS A 141 2.27 6.92 10.76
CA LYS A 141 1.39 6.35 11.79
C LYS A 141 0.07 5.82 11.27
N VAL A 142 -0.41 6.42 10.19
CA VAL A 142 -1.68 6.07 9.55
C VAL A 142 -1.38 5.68 8.11
N GLN A 143 -1.92 4.54 7.71
CA GLN A 143 -1.97 4.13 6.32
C GLN A 143 -3.42 4.24 5.83
N ILE A 144 -3.58 4.72 4.60
CA ILE A 144 -4.85 4.75 3.89
C ILE A 144 -4.74 3.84 2.68
N ASP A 145 -5.64 2.86 2.62
CA ASP A 145 -5.76 1.91 1.50
C ASP A 145 -7.08 2.22 0.77
N ALA A 146 -7.03 2.42 -0.54
CA ALA A 146 -8.22 2.55 -1.38
C ALA A 146 -8.30 1.34 -2.31
N LEU A 147 -9.24 0.45 -2.01
CA LEU A 147 -9.55 -0.75 -2.77
C LEU A 147 -10.57 -0.39 -3.86
N PHE A 148 -10.14 -0.51 -5.10
CA PHE A 148 -10.98 -0.40 -6.28
C PHE A 148 -11.34 -1.81 -6.76
N SER A 149 -12.63 -2.05 -6.87
CA SER A 149 -13.23 -3.21 -7.55
C SER A 149 -14.11 -2.70 -8.69
N ASP A 150 -14.62 -3.60 -9.52
CA ASP A 150 -15.42 -3.25 -10.71
C ASP A 150 -16.57 -2.26 -10.42
N SER A 151 -17.24 -2.40 -9.27
CA SER A 151 -18.43 -1.60 -8.94
C SER A 151 -18.33 -0.88 -7.59
N SER A 152 -17.22 -0.98 -6.88
CA SER A 152 -17.12 -0.39 -5.54
C SER A 152 -15.74 0.14 -5.22
N LEU A 153 -15.75 1.18 -4.39
CA LEU A 153 -14.57 1.77 -3.78
C LEU A 153 -14.72 1.67 -2.27
N ILE A 154 -13.71 1.08 -1.63
CA ILE A 154 -13.58 1.04 -0.18
C ILE A 154 -12.29 1.77 0.21
N ILE A 155 -12.39 2.77 1.08
CA ILE A 155 -11.24 3.44 1.69
C ILE A 155 -11.14 3.02 3.15
N GLU A 156 -10.03 2.38 3.49
CA GLU A 156 -9.73 1.90 4.83
C GLU A 156 -8.56 2.67 5.45
N GLY A 157 -8.65 2.90 6.76
CA GLY A 157 -7.55 3.41 7.57
C GLY A 157 -6.93 2.29 8.40
N LYS A 158 -5.64 2.03 8.21
CA LYS A 158 -4.85 1.13 9.07
C LYS A 158 -4.11 1.97 10.11
N LEU A 159 -4.49 1.79 11.38
CA LEU A 159 -3.95 2.55 12.51
C LEU A 159 -2.98 1.68 13.30
N LEU A 160 -1.78 2.20 13.56
CA LEU A 160 -0.81 1.56 14.46
C LEU A 160 -1.42 1.40 15.86
N GLN A 161 -1.54 0.16 16.35
CA GLN A 161 -1.94 -0.10 17.73
C GLN A 161 -0.68 -0.14 18.61
N ASN A 162 -0.41 0.94 19.33
CA ASN A 162 0.61 0.99 20.38
C ASN A 162 0.00 1.61 21.65
N LYS A 163 0.42 1.14 22.83
CA LYS A 163 -0.03 1.62 24.15
C LYS A 163 0.15 3.14 24.34
N ASN A 164 1.05 3.76 23.57
CA ASN A 164 1.37 5.19 23.63
C ASN A 164 0.69 6.05 22.54
N ASN A 165 -0.17 5.47 21.68
CA ASN A 165 -0.80 6.23 20.60
C ASN A 165 -2.07 6.94 21.08
N ASN A 166 -2.22 8.21 20.65
CA ASN A 166 -3.48 8.94 20.82
C ASN A 166 -4.46 8.44 19.75
N LYS A 167 -5.09 7.30 20.03
CA LYS A 167 -5.98 6.57 19.11
C LYS A 167 -7.04 7.47 18.46
N ASN A 168 -7.56 8.45 19.20
CA ASN A 168 -8.56 9.41 18.72
C ASN A 168 -7.97 10.39 17.69
N LYS A 169 -6.73 10.85 17.90
CA LYS A 169 -6.03 11.73 16.96
C LYS A 169 -5.69 10.99 15.67
N ASP A 170 -5.18 9.76 15.77
CA ASP A 170 -4.80 8.97 14.61
C ASP A 170 -6.03 8.59 13.77
N LEU A 171 -7.14 8.19 14.42
CA LEU A 171 -8.41 7.98 13.73
C LEU A 171 -8.93 9.27 13.06
N SER A 172 -8.87 10.41 13.76
CA SER A 172 -9.28 11.70 13.18
C SER A 172 -8.43 12.08 11.96
N ASN A 173 -7.13 11.79 12.00
CA ASN A 173 -6.24 12.01 10.86
C ASN A 173 -6.58 11.05 9.70
N ALA A 174 -6.88 9.80 10.00
CA ALA A 174 -7.34 8.82 9.01
C ALA A 174 -8.61 9.30 8.30
N VAL A 175 -9.62 9.75 9.06
CA VAL A 175 -10.88 10.28 8.51
C VAL A 175 -10.63 11.50 7.63
N ARG A 176 -9.80 12.47 8.07
CA ARG A 176 -9.46 13.63 7.23
C ARG A 176 -8.76 13.21 5.94
N ALA A 177 -7.82 12.26 6.05
CA ALA A 177 -7.06 11.78 4.91
C ALA A 177 -7.94 11.00 3.91
N SER A 178 -8.90 10.21 4.37
CA SER A 178 -9.85 9.51 3.48
C SER A 178 -10.75 10.49 2.73
N HIS A 179 -11.23 11.55 3.37
CA HIS A 179 -12.00 12.59 2.67
C HIS A 179 -11.14 13.37 1.67
N GLN A 180 -9.87 13.65 1.97
CA GLN A 180 -8.95 14.27 1.00
C GLN A 180 -8.72 13.37 -0.21
N LEU A 181 -8.57 12.06 -0.01
CA LEU A 181 -8.47 11.09 -1.10
C LEU A 181 -9.75 11.07 -1.93
N MET A 182 -10.92 11.01 -1.28
CA MET A 182 -12.22 11.02 -1.95
C MET A 182 -12.41 12.29 -2.80
N GLU A 183 -11.97 13.45 -2.31
CA GLU A 183 -12.01 14.70 -3.08
C GLU A 183 -11.19 14.59 -4.38
N GLN A 184 -10.00 13.97 -4.33
CA GLN A 184 -9.19 13.76 -5.54
C GLN A 184 -9.85 12.78 -6.51
N ILE A 185 -10.46 11.71 -5.98
CA ILE A 185 -11.22 10.74 -6.79
C ILE A 185 -12.38 11.44 -7.50
N ILE A 186 -13.16 12.25 -6.79
CA ILE A 186 -14.28 13.02 -7.36
C ILE A 186 -13.78 13.99 -8.44
N LYS A 187 -12.65 14.67 -8.22
CA LYS A 187 -12.06 15.56 -9.24
C LYS A 187 -11.69 14.81 -10.52
N LEU A 188 -11.14 13.61 -10.40
CA LEU A 188 -10.81 12.77 -11.56
C LEU A 188 -12.07 12.31 -12.28
N TYR A 189 -13.10 11.90 -11.54
CA TYR A 189 -14.40 11.55 -12.08
C TYR A 189 -15.04 12.71 -12.88
N SER A 190 -15.13 13.91 -12.29
CA SER A 190 -15.72 15.07 -12.98
C SER A 190 -14.95 15.45 -14.25
N LYS A 191 -13.64 15.19 -14.30
CA LYS A 191 -12.82 15.45 -15.47
C LYS A 191 -13.10 14.47 -16.61
N GLN A 192 -13.46 13.23 -16.30
CA GLN A 192 -13.91 12.24 -17.28
C GLN A 192 -15.24 12.64 -17.89
N ASN A 193 -16.23 13.01 -17.06
CA ASN A 193 -17.55 13.42 -17.56
C ASN A 193 -17.48 14.65 -18.48
N ASN A 194 -16.63 15.63 -18.15
CA ASN A 194 -16.45 16.83 -18.98
C ASN A 194 -15.68 16.57 -20.28
N ALA A 195 -15.06 15.40 -20.47
CA ALA A 195 -14.38 15.02 -21.72
C ALA A 195 -15.32 14.28 -22.70
N ILE A 196 -16.51 13.89 -22.24
CA ILE A 196 -17.53 13.16 -23.03
C ILE A 196 -18.59 14.14 -23.59
N VAL A 197 -18.57 15.42 -23.16
CA VAL A 197 -19.48 16.50 -23.62
C VAL A 197 -18.80 17.39 -24.66
#